data_AF-A0A2E5V3L6-F1
#
_entry.id   AF-A0A2E5V3L6-F1
#
_cell.length_a   1.000
_cell.length_b   1.000
_cell.length_c   1.000
_cell.angle_alpha   90.00
_cell.angle_beta   90.00
_cell.angle_gamma   90.00
#
_symmetry.space_group_name_H-M   'P 1'
#
loop_
_entity.id
_entity.type
_entity.pdbx_description
1 polymer ?
#
loop_
_entity_poly.entity_id
_entity_poly.type
_entity_poly.pdbx_seq_one_letter_code
_entity_poly.pdbx_strand_id
1 'polypeptide(L)'
;MTTQKYKDLTYLFGPPSGDRYDRLVEKAQASGQSFSDIYSSYIRHLVTNFEEDVFDRVFSGVLGKSLQVNRTYSTYQLWMERSERYEKFYLSPNDESAKVPALMFFPPEFTNADGSQLNETIEFDHVEAVSALLGLALKLDWVQVHGVLSI
;
A
#
# COMPACT_ATOMS: atom_id res chain seq x y z
N MET A 1 25.64 1.60 9.66
CA MET A 1 24.44 2.25 10.22
C MET A 1 23.72 2.92 9.07
N THR A 2 22.41 2.73 8.98
CA THR A 2 21.58 3.37 7.94
C THR A 2 21.33 4.84 8.29
N THR A 3 21.34 5.73 7.30
CA THR A 3 21.00 7.16 7.43
C THR A 3 19.50 7.42 7.23
N GLN A 4 18.71 6.35 7.07
CA GLN A 4 17.29 6.45 6.76
C GLN A 4 16.47 6.83 7.99
N LYS A 5 15.60 7.83 7.78
CA LYS A 5 14.70 8.38 8.80
C LYS A 5 13.63 7.39 9.25
N TYR A 6 13.17 6.54 8.35
CA TYR A 6 12.13 5.55 8.62
C TYR A 6 12.72 4.16 8.62
N LYS A 7 12.36 3.37 9.63
CA LYS A 7 12.63 1.93 9.70
C LYS A 7 11.76 1.17 8.70
N ASP A 8 10.48 1.53 8.67
CA ASP A 8 9.51 1.01 7.72
C ASP A 8 8.48 2.07 7.33
N LEU A 9 7.94 1.89 6.12
CA LEU A 9 6.84 2.67 5.56
C LEU A 9 5.72 1.70 5.17
N THR A 10 4.52 1.90 5.69
CA THR A 10 3.35 1.05 5.43
C THR A 10 2.32 1.83 4.63
N TYR A 11 2.06 1.39 3.40
CA TYR A 11 1.03 1.95 2.52
C TYR A 11 -0.23 1.09 2.61
N LEU A 12 -1.32 1.70 3.05
CA LEU A 12 -2.65 1.14 3.16
C LEU A 12 -3.46 1.47 1.91
N PHE A 13 -4.01 0.44 1.28
CA PHE A 13 -4.77 0.61 0.05
C PHE A 13 -6.25 0.71 0.38
N GLY A 14 -6.81 1.92 0.26
CA GLY A 14 -8.26 2.14 0.32
C GLY A 14 -8.99 1.45 -0.83
N PRO A 15 -10.31 1.30 -0.78
CA PRO A 15 -11.07 0.55 -1.77
C PRO A 15 -10.94 1.20 -3.17
N PRO A 16 -11.15 0.43 -4.25
CA PRO A 16 -11.13 1.00 -5.59
C PRO A 16 -12.32 1.94 -5.79
N SER A 17 -12.20 2.86 -6.74
CA SER A 17 -13.28 3.78 -7.12
C SER A 17 -14.14 3.25 -8.28
N GLY A 18 -15.38 3.74 -8.38
CA GLY A 18 -16.30 3.48 -9.51
C GLY A 18 -16.68 2.01 -9.69
N ASP A 19 -16.99 1.60 -10.93
CA ASP A 19 -17.47 0.26 -11.31
C ASP A 19 -16.65 -0.91 -10.75
N ARG A 20 -15.35 -0.68 -10.49
CA ARG A 20 -14.47 -1.70 -9.91
C ARG A 20 -14.87 -2.05 -8.49
N TYR A 21 -15.31 -1.07 -7.70
CA TYR A 21 -15.85 -1.30 -6.36
C TYR A 21 -17.09 -2.19 -6.44
N ASP A 22 -18.05 -1.81 -7.27
CA ASP A 22 -19.33 -2.51 -7.40
C ASP A 22 -19.14 -3.97 -7.78
N ARG A 23 -18.22 -4.26 -8.73
CA ARG A 23 -17.88 -5.65 -9.10
C ARG A 23 -17.29 -6.47 -7.96
N LEU A 24 -16.47 -5.85 -7.10
CA LEU A 24 -15.91 -6.55 -5.93
C LEU A 24 -16.98 -6.76 -4.84
N VAL A 25 -17.92 -5.84 -4.69
CA VAL A 25 -19.10 -5.99 -3.83
C VAL A 25 -19.98 -7.14 -4.31
N GLU A 26 -20.33 -7.17 -5.59
CA GLU A 26 -21.10 -8.28 -6.19
C GLU A 26 -20.42 -9.62 -5.95
N LYS A 27 -19.09 -9.68 -6.13
CA LYS A 27 -18.31 -10.89 -5.88
C LYS A 27 -18.36 -11.33 -4.42
N ALA A 28 -18.23 -10.39 -3.47
CA ALA A 28 -18.30 -10.67 -2.04
C ALA A 28 -19.67 -11.20 -1.64
N GLN A 29 -20.74 -10.58 -2.14
CA GLN A 29 -22.12 -11.01 -1.89
C GLN A 29 -22.39 -12.38 -2.49
N ALA A 30 -21.96 -12.64 -3.74
CA ALA A 30 -22.15 -13.91 -4.41
C ALA A 30 -21.39 -15.07 -3.76
N SER A 31 -20.22 -14.80 -3.14
CA SER A 31 -19.43 -15.83 -2.45
C SER A 31 -19.73 -15.95 -0.95
N GLY A 32 -20.52 -15.04 -0.38
CA GLY A 32 -20.77 -14.97 1.07
C GLY A 32 -19.53 -14.60 1.90
N GLN A 33 -18.50 -14.04 1.27
CA GLN A 33 -17.26 -13.61 1.94
C GLN A 33 -17.33 -12.13 2.33
N SER A 34 -16.50 -11.72 3.29
CA SER A 34 -16.36 -10.30 3.60
C SER A 34 -15.76 -9.54 2.41
N PHE A 35 -16.12 -8.27 2.24
CA PHE A 35 -15.47 -7.42 1.24
C PHE A 35 -13.97 -7.32 1.48
N SER A 36 -13.56 -7.25 2.76
CA SER A 36 -12.16 -7.22 3.16
C SER A 36 -11.35 -8.40 2.61
N ASP A 37 -11.90 -9.61 2.61
CA ASP A 37 -11.22 -10.81 2.11
C ASP A 37 -11.12 -10.82 0.57
N ILE A 38 -12.21 -10.46 -0.11
CA ILE A 38 -12.23 -10.32 -1.57
C ILE A 38 -11.24 -9.25 -2.02
N TYR A 39 -11.25 -8.10 -1.34
CA TYR A 39 -10.42 -6.97 -1.69
C TYR A 39 -8.94 -7.20 -1.39
N SER A 40 -8.62 -7.82 -0.25
CA SER A 40 -7.24 -8.21 0.07
C SER A 40 -6.68 -9.18 -0.96
N SER A 41 -7.50 -10.12 -1.44
CA SER A 41 -7.09 -11.05 -2.51
C SER A 41 -6.84 -10.32 -3.83
N TYR A 42 -7.69 -9.33 -4.15
CA TYR A 42 -7.54 -8.48 -5.33
C TYR A 42 -6.23 -7.67 -5.28
N ILE A 43 -5.95 -6.96 -4.18
CA ILE A 43 -4.71 -6.18 -4.04
C ILE A 43 -3.48 -7.08 -4.09
N ARG A 44 -3.51 -8.23 -3.41
CA ARG A 44 -2.40 -9.20 -3.48
C ARG A 44 -2.12 -9.62 -4.92
N HIS A 45 -3.17 -9.93 -5.69
CA HIS A 45 -3.02 -10.30 -7.09
C HIS A 45 -2.43 -9.15 -7.92
N LEU A 46 -2.82 -7.90 -7.68
CA LEU A 46 -2.21 -6.75 -8.36
C LEU A 46 -0.73 -6.62 -8.04
N VAL A 47 -0.37 -6.68 -6.74
CA VAL A 47 1.02 -6.52 -6.30
C VAL A 47 1.91 -7.65 -6.83
N THR A 48 1.43 -8.89 -6.85
CA THR A 48 2.20 -10.04 -7.38
C THR A 48 2.38 -10.00 -8.90
N ASN A 49 1.46 -9.37 -9.64
CA ASN A 49 1.55 -9.27 -11.11
C ASN A 49 2.17 -7.95 -11.59
N PHE A 50 2.59 -7.07 -10.68
CA PHE A 50 3.39 -5.94 -11.10
C PHE A 50 4.71 -6.41 -11.72
N GLU A 51 5.22 -5.62 -12.67
CA GLU A 51 6.59 -5.79 -13.12
C GLU A 51 7.53 -5.70 -11.91
N GLU A 52 8.58 -6.54 -11.88
CA GLU A 52 9.48 -6.69 -10.73
C GLU A 52 10.08 -5.35 -10.27
N ASP A 53 10.24 -4.40 -11.18
CA ASP A 53 10.84 -3.07 -10.98
C ASP A 53 9.81 -1.94 -10.76
N VAL A 54 8.51 -2.23 -10.62
CA VAL A 54 7.50 -1.16 -10.55
C VAL A 54 7.77 -0.20 -9.40
N PHE A 55 8.15 -0.73 -8.23
CA PHE A 55 8.41 0.07 -7.05
C PHE A 55 9.72 0.83 -7.17
N ASP A 56 10.74 0.22 -7.79
CA ASP A 56 11.99 0.89 -8.13
C ASP A 56 11.70 2.14 -8.97
N ARG A 57 10.88 2.02 -10.01
CA ARG A 57 10.51 3.15 -10.88
C ARG A 57 9.70 4.22 -10.16
N VAL A 58 8.73 3.83 -9.34
CA VAL A 58 7.89 4.78 -8.59
C VAL A 58 8.74 5.58 -7.61
N PHE A 59 9.55 4.91 -6.77
CA PHE A 59 10.42 5.61 -5.83
C PHE A 59 11.52 6.39 -6.55
N SER A 60 12.13 5.82 -7.59
CA SER A 60 13.17 6.53 -8.37
C SER A 60 12.64 7.80 -9.02
N GLY A 61 11.42 7.74 -9.57
CA GLY A 61 10.76 8.89 -10.19
C GLY A 61 10.47 10.00 -9.19
N VAL A 62 10.03 9.66 -7.98
CA VAL A 62 9.77 10.64 -6.91
C VAL A 62 11.06 11.24 -6.35
N LEU A 63 12.09 10.42 -6.15
CA LEU A 63 13.39 10.89 -5.64
C LEU A 63 14.27 11.56 -6.70
N GLY A 64 13.92 11.45 -7.99
CA GLY A 64 14.71 11.95 -9.10
C GLY A 64 16.06 11.23 -9.28
N LYS A 65 16.19 10.00 -8.76
CA LYS A 65 17.42 9.19 -8.78
C LYS A 65 17.08 7.71 -8.92
N SER A 66 17.96 6.97 -9.58
CA SER A 66 17.78 5.52 -9.71
C SER A 66 18.08 4.82 -8.39
N LEU A 67 17.09 4.09 -7.86
CA LEU A 67 17.22 3.25 -6.67
C LEU A 67 16.52 1.91 -6.85
N GLN A 68 16.84 0.98 -5.96
CA GLN A 68 16.24 -0.35 -5.88
C GLN A 68 15.52 -0.55 -4.55
N VAL A 69 14.29 -1.01 -4.62
CA VAL A 69 13.44 -1.41 -3.50
C VAL A 69 13.67 -2.91 -3.27
N ASN A 70 14.69 -3.22 -2.48
CA ASN A 70 15.15 -4.61 -2.32
C ASN A 70 14.16 -5.53 -1.60
N ARG A 71 13.24 -4.96 -0.82
CA ARG A 71 12.29 -5.73 -0.04
C ARG A 71 10.97 -5.02 0.15
N THR A 72 9.90 -5.78 -0.06
CA THR A 72 8.54 -5.41 0.32
C THR A 72 7.90 -6.52 1.13
N TYR A 73 6.88 -6.19 1.92
CA TYR A 73 6.12 -7.18 2.67
C TYR A 73 4.62 -6.87 2.59
N SER A 74 3.87 -7.77 1.97
CA SER A 74 2.41 -7.67 1.90
C SER A 74 1.79 -8.02 3.26
N THR A 75 0.96 -7.14 3.78
CA THR A 75 0.30 -7.28 5.08
C THR A 75 -1.12 -6.72 5.02
N TYR A 76 -1.74 -6.55 6.18
CA TYR A 76 -2.99 -5.82 6.35
C TYR A 76 -2.95 -5.11 7.69
N GLN A 77 -3.83 -4.12 7.86
CA GLN A 77 -4.13 -3.56 9.16
C GLN A 77 -5.61 -3.80 9.46
N LEU A 78 -5.90 -4.07 10.74
CA LEU A 78 -7.22 -4.45 11.23
C LEU A 78 -7.79 -3.31 12.06
N TRP A 79 -9.01 -2.91 11.73
CA TRP A 79 -9.81 -1.97 12.51
C TRP A 79 -10.97 -2.74 13.10
N MET A 80 -10.99 -2.83 14.43
CA MET A 80 -11.95 -3.64 15.18
C MET A 80 -13.33 -3.02 15.31
N GLU A 81 -13.45 -1.71 15.07
CA GLU A 81 -14.69 -0.96 15.22
C GLU A 81 -15.08 -0.28 13.92
N ARG A 82 -16.39 -0.11 13.71
CA ARG A 82 -16.90 0.62 12.56
C ARG A 82 -16.48 2.08 12.62
N SER A 83 -15.92 2.56 11.52
CA SER A 83 -15.58 3.96 11.32
C SER A 83 -16.07 4.41 9.95
N GLU A 84 -16.59 5.63 9.86
CA GLU A 84 -17.02 6.24 8.58
C GLU A 84 -15.91 6.16 7.53
N ARG A 85 -14.65 6.28 7.94
CA ARG A 85 -13.47 6.17 7.07
C ARG A 85 -13.42 4.85 6.29
N TYR A 86 -13.90 3.76 6.88
CA TYR A 86 -13.83 2.42 6.31
C TYR A 86 -15.21 1.90 5.91
N GLU A 87 -16.20 2.78 5.74
CA GLU A 87 -17.59 2.39 5.45
C GLU A 87 -17.73 1.38 4.32
N LYS A 88 -16.94 1.55 3.25
CA LYS A 88 -16.91 0.72 2.06
C LYS A 88 -16.43 -0.72 2.29
N PHE A 89 -15.84 -1.01 3.45
CA PHE A 89 -15.43 -2.36 3.84
C PHE A 89 -16.53 -3.13 4.57
N TYR A 90 -17.61 -2.47 4.99
CA TYR A 90 -18.72 -3.10 5.70
C TYR A 90 -19.92 -3.25 4.76
N LEU A 91 -20.15 -4.46 4.25
CA LEU A 91 -21.29 -4.74 3.36
C LEU A 91 -22.53 -5.20 4.13
N SER A 92 -22.34 -5.66 5.36
CA SER A 92 -23.40 -6.12 6.25
C SER A 92 -23.41 -5.30 7.55
N PRO A 93 -24.57 -5.16 8.22
CA PRO A 93 -24.63 -4.67 9.60
C PRO A 93 -23.80 -5.51 10.57
N ASN A 94 -23.58 -6.79 10.26
CA ASN A 94 -22.78 -7.71 11.07
C ASN A 94 -21.26 -7.58 10.84
N ASP A 95 -20.84 -6.78 9.85
CA ASP A 95 -19.42 -6.50 9.65
C ASP A 95 -18.96 -5.47 10.69
N GLU A 96 -18.28 -5.94 11.73
CA GLU A 96 -17.80 -5.09 12.84
C GLU A 96 -16.38 -4.56 12.60
N SER A 97 -15.61 -5.23 11.75
CA SER A 97 -14.20 -4.93 11.50
C SER A 97 -13.86 -4.76 10.03
N ALA A 98 -12.85 -3.95 9.75
CA ALA A 98 -12.30 -3.76 8.41
C ALA A 98 -10.85 -4.25 8.38
N LYS A 99 -10.52 -5.11 7.42
CA LYS A 99 -9.11 -5.45 7.12
C LYS A 99 -8.71 -4.74 5.84
N VAL A 100 -7.83 -3.75 5.99
CA VAL A 100 -7.33 -2.97 4.87
C VAL A 100 -6.00 -3.58 4.42
N PRO A 101 -5.87 -4.02 3.15
CA PRO A 101 -4.61 -4.54 2.64
C PRO A 101 -3.54 -3.45 2.63
N ALA A 102 -2.30 -3.85 2.92
CA ALA A 102 -1.18 -2.93 3.02
C ALA A 102 0.11 -3.53 2.43
N LEU A 103 1.03 -2.66 2.05
CA LEU A 103 2.37 -3.02 1.61
C LEU A 103 3.40 -2.24 2.42
N MET A 104 4.30 -2.97 3.07
CA MET A 104 5.40 -2.42 3.83
C MET A 104 6.66 -2.34 2.97
N PHE A 105 7.39 -1.26 3.12
CA PHE A 105 8.69 -0.99 2.53
C PHE A 105 9.71 -0.72 3.64
N PHE A 106 10.97 -1.07 3.38
CA PHE A 106 12.05 -0.92 4.33
C PHE A 106 13.11 0.02 3.74
N PRO A 107 12.96 1.36 3.88
CA PRO A 107 13.95 2.32 3.40
C PRO A 107 15.40 2.00 3.75
N PRO A 108 15.72 1.46 4.95
CA PRO A 108 17.10 1.07 5.27
C PRO A 108 17.70 0.01 4.35
N GLU A 109 16.86 -0.77 3.69
CA GLU A 109 17.25 -1.80 2.73
C GLU A 109 17.30 -1.26 1.29
N PHE A 110 16.97 0.00 1.03
CA PHE A 110 17.02 0.56 -0.33
C PHE A 110 18.48 0.80 -0.75
N THR A 111 18.79 0.53 -2.01
CA THR A 111 20.12 0.71 -2.59
C THR A 111 20.08 1.60 -3.83
N ASN A 112 21.22 2.16 -4.20
CA ASN A 112 21.41 2.71 -5.54
C ASN A 112 21.39 1.57 -6.58
N ALA A 113 21.28 1.92 -7.86
CA ALA A 113 21.29 0.95 -8.96
C ALA A 113 22.54 0.06 -9.04
N ASP A 114 23.66 0.50 -8.45
CA ASP A 114 24.91 -0.27 -8.36
C ASP A 114 24.98 -1.17 -7.10
N GLY A 115 23.90 -1.24 -6.32
CA GLY A 115 23.82 -2.01 -5.07
C GLY A 115 24.45 -1.33 -3.86
N SER A 116 25.01 -0.12 -4.00
CA SER A 116 25.55 0.65 -2.88
C SER A 116 24.44 1.22 -2.00
N GLN A 117 24.77 1.55 -0.75
CA GLN A 117 23.83 2.14 0.20
C GLN A 117 23.27 3.47 -0.33
N LEU A 118 21.94 3.64 -0.24
CA LEU A 118 21.30 4.91 -0.54
C LEU A 118 21.74 5.98 0.48
N ASN A 119 22.35 7.06 0.01
CA ASN A 119 22.86 8.13 0.86
C ASN A 119 21.77 9.16 1.20
N GLU A 120 20.76 9.26 0.35
CA GLU A 120 19.63 10.16 0.45
C GLU A 120 18.61 9.67 1.46
N THR A 121 18.19 10.55 2.35
CA THR A 121 17.11 10.25 3.30
C THR A 121 15.76 10.35 2.60
N ILE A 122 14.94 9.30 2.72
CA ILE A 122 13.54 9.35 2.27
C ILE A 122 12.74 10.23 3.24
N GLU A 123 12.42 11.45 2.80
CA GLU A 123 11.52 12.36 3.51
C GLU A 123 10.04 12.05 3.30
N PHE A 124 9.18 12.55 4.21
CA PHE A 124 7.75 12.27 4.18
C PHE A 124 7.07 12.80 2.92
N ASP A 125 7.51 13.93 2.37
CA ASP A 125 6.99 14.48 1.11
C ASP A 125 7.17 13.49 -0.06
N HIS A 126 8.28 12.76 -0.09
CA HIS A 126 8.48 11.69 -1.08
C HIS A 126 7.49 10.54 -0.86
N VAL A 127 7.27 10.18 0.41
CA VAL A 127 6.35 9.11 0.80
C VAL A 127 4.90 9.47 0.42
N GLU A 128 4.48 10.71 0.62
CA GLU A 128 3.17 11.20 0.19
C GLU A 128 3.02 11.22 -1.32
N ALA A 129 4.07 11.63 -2.06
CA ALA A 129 4.07 11.59 -3.51
C ALA A 129 3.94 10.15 -4.05
N VAL A 130 4.67 9.18 -3.48
CA VAL A 130 4.51 7.75 -3.80
C VAL A 130 3.08 7.29 -3.50
N SER A 131 2.51 7.69 -2.37
CA SER A 131 1.13 7.35 -2.00
C SER A 131 0.13 7.82 -3.05
N ALA A 132 0.25 9.08 -3.50
CA ALA A 132 -0.61 9.65 -4.53
C ALA A 132 -0.46 8.93 -5.88
N LEU A 133 0.77 8.61 -6.29
CA LEU A 133 1.03 7.86 -7.53
C LEU A 133 0.43 6.46 -7.49
N LEU A 134 0.58 5.74 -6.39
CA LEU A 134 -0.03 4.42 -6.21
C LEU A 134 -1.56 4.50 -6.26
N GLY A 135 -2.15 5.49 -5.59
CA GLY A 135 -3.61 5.71 -5.61
C GLY A 135 -4.15 5.96 -7.03
N LEU A 136 -3.47 6.82 -7.79
CA LEU A 136 -3.82 7.11 -9.18
C LEU A 136 -3.66 5.89 -10.09
N ALA A 137 -2.51 5.20 -10.01
CA ALA A 137 -2.21 4.04 -10.84
C ALA A 137 -3.20 2.89 -10.61
N LEU A 138 -3.58 2.67 -9.35
CA LEU A 138 -4.49 1.59 -8.95
C LEU A 138 -5.97 2.00 -8.97
N LYS A 139 -6.28 3.28 -9.20
CA LYS A 139 -7.63 3.86 -9.15
C LYS A 139 -8.32 3.58 -7.80
N LEU A 140 -7.63 3.93 -6.73
CA LEU A 140 -8.10 3.78 -5.35
C LEU A 140 -8.66 5.10 -4.83
N ASP A 141 -9.66 5.03 -3.95
CA ASP A 141 -10.22 6.22 -3.31
C ASP A 141 -9.17 6.97 -2.48
N TRP A 142 -8.26 6.22 -1.85
CA TRP A 142 -7.15 6.76 -1.09
C TRP A 142 -6.05 5.72 -0.94
N VAL A 143 -4.83 6.21 -0.75
CA VAL A 143 -3.71 5.45 -0.19
C VAL A 143 -3.23 6.22 1.03
N GLN A 144 -3.22 5.55 2.18
CA GLN A 144 -2.75 6.15 3.43
C GLN A 144 -1.37 5.59 3.73
N VAL A 145 -0.48 6.42 4.28
CA VAL A 145 0.86 5.99 4.64
C VAL A 145 1.18 6.23 6.10
N HIS A 146 1.89 5.28 6.69
CA HIS A 146 2.45 5.36 8.04
C HIS A 146 3.95 5.12 7.97
N GLY A 147 4.73 5.89 8.71
CA GLY A 147 6.17 5.69 8.85
C GLY A 147 6.56 5.43 10.30
N VAL A 148 7.35 4.39 10.53
CA VAL A 148 7.99 4.14 11.83
C VAL A 148 9.38 4.75 11.80
N LEU A 149 9.66 5.66 12.73
CA LEU A 149 10.96 6.34 12.79
C LEU A 149 12.09 5.37 13.20
N SER A 150 13.25 5.53 12.58
CA SER A 150 14.51 4.96 13.07
C SER A 150 14.90 5.73 14.33
N ILE A 151 14.99 5.04 15.47
CA ILE A 151 15.48 5.58 16.75
C ILE A 151 16.99 5.40 16.83
#